data_AF-A0A2H3CYK9-F1
#
_entry.id   AF-A0A2H3CYK9-F1
#
_cell.length_a   1.000
_cell.length_b   1.000
_cell.length_c   1.000
_cell.angle_alpha   90.00
_cell.angle_beta   90.00
_cell.angle_gamma   90.00
#
_symmetry.space_group_name_H-M   'P 1'
#
loop_
_entity.id
_entity.type
_entity.pdbx_description
1 polymer ?
#
loop_
_entity_poly.entity_id
_entity_poly.type
_entity_poly.pdbx_seq_one_letter_code
_entity_poly.pdbx_strand_id
1 'polypeptide(L)'
;MAQENSIPYEDVCYYYRVDENQYHCSIADCKSGQITFRGDTIKTHLESYHPNITAVQKVVCVRKSHQTSKCPPGNAVKGKSYEQHFREKHSDAHLLCPFCGHRYSRANYILKHLKNCKKLWPCKRF
;
A
#
# COMPACT_ATOMS: atom_id res chain seq x y z
N MET A 1 -25.17 -23.15 -22.11
CA MET A 1 -24.55 -23.70 -20.88
C MET A 1 -23.32 -22.85 -20.60
N ALA A 2 -23.19 -22.38 -19.35
CA ALA A 2 -22.51 -21.13 -18.97
C ALA A 2 -21.06 -21.01 -19.47
N GLN A 3 -20.76 -19.85 -20.08
CA GLN A 3 -19.38 -19.37 -20.25
C GLN A 3 -18.74 -19.31 -18.87
N GLU A 4 -17.71 -20.12 -18.65
CA GLU A 4 -16.82 -19.98 -17.50
C GLU A 4 -16.20 -18.58 -17.58
N ASN A 5 -16.75 -17.65 -16.81
CA ASN A 5 -16.20 -16.31 -16.60
C ASN A 5 -14.87 -16.44 -15.84
N SER A 6 -13.86 -16.95 -16.52
CA SER A 6 -12.48 -16.92 -16.06
C SER A 6 -12.05 -15.47 -16.10
N ILE A 7 -12.29 -14.75 -14.99
CA ILE A 7 -11.67 -13.45 -14.77
C ILE A 7 -10.16 -13.70 -14.87
N PRO A 8 -9.44 -13.10 -15.84
CA PRO A 8 -8.01 -13.28 -15.96
C PRO A 8 -7.35 -13.01 -14.61
N TYR A 9 -6.42 -13.88 -14.20
CA TYR A 9 -5.74 -13.80 -12.89
C TYR A 9 -5.10 -12.41 -12.64
N GLU A 10 -4.79 -11.70 -13.73
CA GLU A 10 -4.21 -10.36 -13.77
C GLU A 10 -5.23 -9.26 -13.41
N ASP A 11 -6.51 -9.45 -13.75
CA ASP A 11 -7.59 -8.47 -13.50
C ASP A 11 -8.09 -8.46 -12.06
N VAL A 12 -7.96 -9.58 -11.33
CA VAL A 12 -8.35 -9.69 -9.91
C VAL A 12 -7.48 -8.79 -9.02
N CYS A 13 -6.27 -8.43 -9.47
CA CYS A 13 -5.35 -7.56 -8.72
C CYS A 13 -5.73 -6.07 -8.80
N TYR A 14 -6.66 -5.69 -9.67
CA TYR A 14 -7.15 -4.32 -9.82
C TYR A 14 -8.34 -4.03 -8.92
N TYR A 15 -8.26 -4.31 -7.62
CA TYR A 15 -9.35 -3.97 -6.70
C TYR A 15 -8.90 -3.16 -5.47
N TYR A 16 -9.39 -1.93 -5.47
CA TYR A 16 -9.52 -0.91 -4.43
C TYR A 16 -8.44 -0.88 -3.36
N ARG A 17 -7.44 -0.01 -3.56
CA ARG A 17 -6.87 0.69 -2.41
C ARG A 17 -7.94 1.60 -1.85
N VAL A 18 -8.63 1.12 -0.82
CA VAL A 18 -9.53 1.95 -0.02
C VAL A 18 -8.63 2.79 0.87
N ASP A 19 -8.15 3.91 0.34
CA ASP A 19 -7.40 4.89 1.11
C ASP A 19 -7.89 6.30 0.78
N GLU A 20 -9.01 6.65 1.41
CA GLU A 20 -9.62 7.98 1.34
C GLU A 20 -9.06 8.91 2.44
N ASN A 21 -8.19 8.38 3.30
CA ASN A 21 -7.63 9.14 4.40
C ASN A 21 -6.58 10.13 3.91
N GLN A 22 -6.43 11.19 4.69
CA GLN A 22 -5.43 12.21 4.50
C GLN A 22 -4.26 11.98 5.47
N TYR A 23 -3.03 12.11 4.96
CA TYR A 23 -1.80 11.79 5.67
C TYR A 23 -0.85 12.98 5.70
N HIS A 24 -0.19 13.17 6.83
CA HIS A 24 0.97 14.07 6.92
C HIS A 24 2.22 13.38 6.37
N CYS A 25 3.12 14.15 5.77
CA CYS A 25 4.42 13.60 5.37
C CYS A 25 5.27 13.36 6.61
N SER A 26 5.76 12.13 6.83
CA SER A 26 6.59 11.79 7.99
C SER A 26 8.05 12.20 7.86
N ILE A 27 8.47 12.75 6.72
CA ILE A 27 9.86 13.20 6.48
C ILE A 27 10.06 14.62 7.05
N ALA A 28 11.24 14.85 7.64
CA ALA A 28 11.65 16.16 8.11
C ALA A 28 11.65 17.19 6.97
N ASP A 29 11.34 18.45 7.32
CA ASP A 29 11.44 19.61 6.42
C ASP A 29 10.69 19.45 5.07
N CYS A 30 9.62 18.65 5.06
CA CYS A 30 8.75 18.51 3.89
C CYS A 30 8.17 19.88 3.51
N LYS A 31 8.52 20.37 2.31
CA LYS A 31 8.10 21.67 1.79
C LYS A 31 6.76 21.64 1.03
N SER A 32 5.94 20.60 1.23
CA SER A 32 4.72 20.45 0.43
C SER A 32 3.71 21.58 0.57
N GLY A 33 3.80 22.39 1.62
CA GLY A 33 2.85 23.46 1.92
C GLY A 33 1.46 22.96 2.30
N GLN A 34 1.11 21.72 1.94
CA GLN A 34 -0.10 21.04 2.33
C GLN A 34 0.07 20.40 3.71
N ILE A 35 -0.95 20.58 4.55
CA ILE A 35 -1.01 19.95 5.87
C ILE A 35 -1.06 18.43 5.69
N THR A 36 -1.78 17.95 4.67
CA THR A 36 -2.02 16.54 4.40
C THR A 36 -2.18 16.22 2.91
N PHE A 37 -2.00 14.96 2.51
CA PHE A 37 -2.19 14.45 1.16
C PHE A 37 -2.83 13.04 1.17
N ARG A 38 -3.39 12.59 0.03
CA ARG A 38 -3.96 11.23 -0.07
C ARG A 38 -2.87 10.16 -0.14
N GLY A 39 -3.03 9.06 0.59
CA GLY A 39 -1.95 8.06 0.72
C GLY A 39 -1.57 7.38 -0.61
N ASP A 40 -2.49 7.30 -1.58
CA ASP A 40 -2.23 6.78 -2.92
C ASP A 40 -1.27 7.68 -3.74
N THR A 41 -1.26 9.00 -3.48
CA THR A 41 -0.39 9.99 -4.15
C THR A 41 1.00 10.12 -3.53
N ILE A 42 1.41 9.21 -2.63
CA ILE A 42 2.73 9.27 -1.99
C ILE A 42 3.89 9.32 -3.01
N LYS A 43 3.76 8.62 -4.14
CA LYS A 43 4.82 8.59 -5.16
C LYS A 43 5.06 9.98 -5.74
N THR A 44 4.00 10.63 -6.22
CA THR A 44 4.08 11.98 -6.79
C THR A 44 4.46 13.03 -5.75
N HIS A 45 4.02 12.85 -4.49
CA HIS A 45 4.45 13.69 -3.37
C HIS A 45 5.98 13.63 -3.17
N LEU A 46 6.58 12.44 -3.17
CA LEU A 46 8.03 12.28 -3.03
C LEU A 46 8.79 12.90 -4.20
N GLU A 47 8.31 12.69 -5.42
CA GLU A 47 8.92 13.26 -6.64
C GLU A 47 8.90 14.79 -6.62
N SER A 48 7.82 15.40 -6.13
CA SER A 48 7.65 16.86 -6.12
C SER A 48 8.41 17.55 -4.98
N TYR A 49 8.36 16.97 -3.77
CA TYR A 49 8.82 17.65 -2.55
C TYR A 49 10.08 17.05 -1.94
N HIS A 50 10.47 15.87 -2.37
CA HIS A 50 11.67 15.19 -1.92
C HIS A 50 12.50 14.58 -3.07
N PRO A 51 12.80 15.35 -4.15
CA PRO A 51 13.51 14.83 -5.32
C PRO A 51 14.92 14.34 -5.00
N ASN A 52 15.50 14.81 -3.89
CA ASN A 52 16.85 14.44 -3.44
C ASN A 52 16.92 13.11 -2.68
N ILE A 53 15.78 12.44 -2.42
CA ILE A 53 15.79 11.12 -1.79
C ILE A 53 16.34 10.11 -2.80
N THR A 54 17.63 9.81 -2.66
CA THR A 54 18.29 8.80 -3.49
C THR A 54 17.98 7.37 -3.03
N ALA A 55 18.22 6.40 -3.90
CA ALA A 55 17.97 4.98 -3.62
C ALA A 55 18.76 4.43 -2.41
N VAL A 56 19.93 5.02 -2.13
CA VAL A 56 20.88 4.59 -1.10
C VAL A 56 20.73 5.35 0.20
N GLN A 57 20.24 6.59 0.18
CA GLN A 57 20.08 7.40 1.39
C GLN A 57 19.03 6.80 2.33
N LYS A 58 19.28 6.93 3.64
CA LYS A 58 18.27 6.62 4.66
C LYS A 58 17.35 7.82 4.84
N VAL A 59 16.06 7.56 4.77
CA VAL A 59 14.98 8.49 5.09
C VAL A 59 14.46 8.14 6.48
N VAL A 60 14.38 9.14 7.35
CA VAL A 60 13.92 8.97 8.73
C VAL A 60 12.52 9.53 8.87
N CYS A 61 11.61 8.74 9.44
CA CYS A 61 10.26 9.16 9.77
C CYS A 61 10.30 9.93 11.11
N VAL A 62 10.10 11.24 11.10
CA VAL A 62 10.21 12.09 12.30
C VAL A 62 8.88 12.30 13.03
N ARG A 63 7.75 12.02 12.38
CA ARG A 63 6.40 12.17 12.95
C ARG A 63 5.44 11.10 12.44
N LYS A 64 4.30 10.95 13.12
CA LYS A 64 3.22 10.07 12.66
C LYS A 64 2.50 10.71 11.47
N SER A 65 2.33 9.94 10.40
CA SER A 65 1.58 10.39 9.22
C SER A 65 0.06 10.41 9.43
N HIS A 66 -0.45 9.55 10.31
CA HIS A 66 -1.87 9.40 10.62
C HIS A 66 -2.05 8.72 11.99
N GLN A 67 -3.24 8.80 12.58
CA GLN A 67 -3.53 8.22 13.90
C GLN A 67 -3.30 6.69 13.92
N THR A 68 -3.59 6.01 12.81
CA THR A 68 -3.42 4.55 12.65
C THR A 68 -2.01 4.13 12.21
N SER A 69 -1.10 5.09 12.02
CA SER A 69 0.28 4.82 11.62
C SER A 69 0.98 3.93 12.64
N LYS A 70 1.49 2.79 12.17
CA LYS A 70 2.25 1.80 12.96
C LYS A 70 3.75 2.11 12.98
N CYS A 71 4.20 3.11 12.23
CA CYS A 71 5.58 3.55 12.23
C CYS A 71 5.89 4.44 13.46
N PRO A 72 6.83 4.07 14.34
CA PRO A 72 7.29 4.96 15.39
C PRO A 72 8.19 6.08 14.81
N PRO A 73 8.21 7.27 15.43
CA PRO A 73 9.20 8.30 15.12
C PRO A 73 10.64 7.77 15.28
N GLY A 74 11.56 8.21 14.42
CA GLY A 74 12.95 7.77 14.38
C GLY A 74 13.21 6.54 13.51
N ASN A 75 12.18 5.92 12.92
CA ASN A 75 12.38 4.77 12.03
C ASN A 75 13.05 5.19 10.71
N ALA A 76 14.14 4.51 10.37
CA ALA A 76 14.94 4.78 9.18
C ALA A 76 14.75 3.70 8.11
N VAL A 77 14.46 4.11 6.88
CA VAL A 77 14.29 3.21 5.73
C VAL A 77 15.10 3.72 4.54
N LYS A 78 15.55 2.82 3.66
CA LYS A 78 16.22 3.21 2.41
C LYS A 78 15.25 3.98 1.51
N GLY A 79 15.72 5.05 0.87
CA GLY A 79 14.91 5.90 -0.01
C GLY A 79 14.17 5.12 -1.09
N LYS A 80 14.84 4.15 -1.74
CA LYS A 80 14.20 3.27 -2.74
C LYS A 80 13.02 2.45 -2.23
N SER A 81 12.92 2.27 -0.91
CA SER A 81 11.87 1.48 -0.26
C SER A 81 10.90 2.36 0.52
N TYR A 82 11.08 3.70 0.50
CA TYR A 82 10.27 4.60 1.32
C TYR A 82 8.80 4.63 0.87
N GLU A 83 8.53 4.62 -0.45
CA GLU A 83 7.16 4.55 -0.97
C GLU A 83 6.40 3.32 -0.43
N GLN A 84 7.04 2.15 -0.50
CA GLN A 84 6.48 0.91 0.02
C GLN A 84 6.35 0.95 1.54
N HIS A 85 7.35 1.47 2.25
CA HIS A 85 7.31 1.65 3.69
C HIS A 85 6.13 2.51 4.12
N PHE A 86 5.92 3.65 3.45
CA PHE A 86 4.77 4.52 3.71
C PHE A 86 3.47 3.75 3.56
N ARG A 87 3.32 3.00 2.46
CA ARG A 87 2.11 2.22 2.18
C ARG A 87 1.79 1.18 3.26
N GLU A 88 2.81 0.62 3.89
CA GLU A 88 2.63 -0.45 4.88
C GLU A 88 2.56 0.01 6.33
N LYS A 89 3.19 1.13 6.64
CA LYS A 89 3.41 1.57 8.02
C LYS A 89 2.74 2.90 8.34
N HIS A 90 2.46 3.71 7.32
CA HIS A 90 1.88 5.03 7.47
C HIS A 90 0.45 5.10 6.92
N SER A 91 0.17 4.47 5.78
CA SER A 91 -1.19 4.35 5.26
C SER A 91 -1.91 3.12 5.79
N ASP A 92 -3.23 3.21 5.92
CA ASP A 92 -4.11 2.06 6.11
C ASP A 92 -4.57 1.47 4.77
N ALA A 93 -3.82 1.72 3.69
CA ALA A 93 -4.11 1.16 2.38
C ALA A 93 -3.93 -0.37 2.41
N HIS A 94 -5.02 -1.09 2.16
CA HIS A 94 -5.00 -2.55 2.03
C HIS A 94 -5.54 -2.98 0.67
N LEU A 95 -5.07 -4.12 0.22
CA LEU A 95 -5.64 -4.90 -0.87
C LEU A 95 -6.62 -5.91 -0.28
N LEU A 96 -7.82 -5.98 -0.85
CA LEU A 96 -8.84 -6.92 -0.41
C LEU A 96 -8.89 -8.11 -1.35
N CYS A 97 -8.91 -9.32 -0.79
CA CYS A 97 -9.28 -10.50 -1.57
C CYS A 97 -10.78 -10.41 -1.90
N PRO A 98 -11.20 -10.42 -3.18
CA PRO A 98 -12.61 -10.29 -3.53
C PRO A 98 -13.45 -11.51 -3.14
N PHE A 99 -12.81 -12.67 -2.89
CA PHE A 99 -13.50 -13.92 -2.56
C PHE A 99 -13.73 -14.12 -1.06
N CYS A 100 -12.80 -13.65 -0.22
CA CYS A 100 -12.86 -13.88 1.22
C CYS A 100 -12.84 -12.59 2.06
N GLY A 101 -12.70 -11.43 1.43
CA GLY A 101 -12.62 -10.13 2.09
C GLY A 101 -11.34 -9.89 2.90
N HIS A 102 -10.38 -10.82 2.88
CA HIS A 102 -9.18 -10.71 3.69
C HIS A 102 -8.27 -9.59 3.20
N ARG A 103 -7.70 -8.84 4.14
CA ARG A 103 -6.85 -7.67 3.89
C ARG A 103 -5.38 -8.06 3.74
N TYR A 104 -4.68 -7.40 2.84
CA TYR A 104 -3.25 -7.58 2.59
C TYR A 104 -2.57 -6.23 2.36
N SER A 105 -1.43 -5.99 3.00
CA SER A 105 -0.67 -4.75 2.80
C SER A 105 0.21 -4.75 1.55
N ARG A 106 0.40 -5.91 0.90
CA ARG A 106 1.30 -6.07 -0.27
C ARG A 106 0.69 -6.93 -1.37
N ALA A 107 0.97 -6.56 -2.62
CA ALA A 107 0.54 -7.30 -3.81
C ALA A 107 1.04 -8.75 -3.83
N ASN A 108 2.30 -8.99 -3.48
CA ASN A 108 2.85 -10.33 -3.44
C ASN A 108 2.17 -11.24 -2.39
N TYR A 109 1.62 -10.67 -1.31
CA TYR A 109 0.92 -11.44 -0.28
C TYR A 109 -0.48 -11.83 -0.71
N ILE A 110 -1.23 -10.91 -1.34
CA ILE A 110 -2.54 -11.26 -1.92
C ILE A 110 -2.38 -12.27 -3.06
N LEU A 111 -1.35 -12.15 -3.91
CA LEU A 111 -1.07 -13.15 -4.96
C LEU A 111 -0.83 -14.55 -4.38
N LYS A 112 0.02 -14.65 -3.34
CA LYS A 112 0.23 -15.93 -2.62
C LYS A 112 -1.05 -16.45 -1.98
N HIS A 113 -1.89 -15.57 -1.45
CA HIS A 113 -3.19 -15.92 -0.89
C HIS A 113 -4.14 -16.47 -1.95
N LEU A 114 -4.28 -15.80 -3.10
CA LEU A 114 -5.21 -16.18 -4.16
C LEU A 114 -4.98 -17.63 -4.63
N LYS A 115 -3.71 -18.07 -4.70
CA LYS A 115 -3.34 -19.46 -5.04
C LYS A 115 -3.95 -20.50 -4.09
N ASN A 116 -4.17 -20.13 -2.83
CA ASN A 116 -4.61 -21.02 -1.75
C ASN A 116 -5.94 -20.59 -1.14
N CYS A 117 -6.68 -19.68 -1.78
CA CYS A 117 -7.90 -19.13 -1.19
C CYS A 117 -8.98 -20.20 -1.14
N LYS A 118 -9.33 -20.66 0.06
CA LYS A 118 -10.37 -21.70 0.26
C LYS A 118 -11.73 -21.31 -0.32
N LYS A 119 -12.03 -20.01 -0.39
CA LYS A 119 -13.26 -19.46 -0.99
C LYS A 119 -13.20 -19.39 -2.53
N LEU A 120 -12.03 -19.51 -3.14
CA LEU A 120 -11.82 -19.66 -4.59
C LEU A 120 -11.88 -21.14 -5.02
N TRP A 121 -11.62 -22.07 -4.10
CA TRP A 121 -11.62 -23.52 -4.33
C TRP A 121 -12.90 -24.31 -3.94
N PRO A 122 -14.10 -23.76 -3.65
CA PRO A 122 -15.25 -24.58 -3.30
C PRO A 122 -15.78 -25.45 -4.46
N CYS A 123 -15.17 -25.42 -5.65
CA CYS A 123 -15.60 -26.13 -6.85
C CYS A 123 -14.68 -27.30 -7.29
N LYS A 124 -13.98 -27.98 -6.36
CA LYS A 124 -13.24 -29.24 -6.66
C LYS A 124 -13.60 -30.41 -5.73
N ARG A 125 -14.89 -30.61 -5.49
CA ARG A 125 -15.43 -31.89 -5.00
C ARG A 125 -16.55 -32.34 -5.94
N PHE A 126 -16.15 -32.97 -7.04
CA PHE A 126 -16.97 -33.91 -7.78
C PHE A 126 -16.23 -35.24 -7.74
#